data_AF-A0A5X1ELB7-F1
#
_entry.id   AF-A0A5X1ELB7-F1
#
_cell.length_a   1.000
_cell.length_b   1.000
_cell.length_c   1.000
_cell.angle_alpha   90.00
_cell.angle_beta   90.00
_cell.angle_gamma   90.00
#
_symmetry.space_group_name_H-M   'P 1'
#
loop_
_entity.id
_entity.type
_entity.pdbx_description
1 polymer ?
#
loop_
_entity_poly.entity_id
_entity_poly.type
_entity_poly.pdbx_seq_one_letter_code
_entity_poly.pdbx_strand_id
1 'polypeptide(L)'
;LRESTPYKLIDNGGYTDYENDLQNIHFSIGVCNQRLSKQEPDTEKRSAYEKELLDNLWLAHQFGHKEAWGLFLLNIFEVKDITLAHKHLELVQQEANKGTLHAMVTLSRLHGNKHDRTLFNMKLSARWAHFAFTLYPDNEIVMDCLDHLHFDSFWKRFRFAWYTVRIPNSELPGQVNSMV
;
A
#
# COMPACT_ATOMS: atom_id res chain seq x y z
N LEU A 1 4.00 -66.47 20.46
CA LEU A 1 3.53 -65.08 20.26
C LEU A 1 4.69 -64.30 19.66
N ARG A 2 4.62 -63.93 18.37
CA ARG A 2 5.67 -63.12 17.73
C ARG A 2 5.53 -61.69 18.25
N GLU A 3 6.58 -61.19 18.88
CA GLU A 3 6.70 -59.78 19.26
C GLU A 3 6.57 -58.93 18.00
N SER A 4 5.48 -58.16 17.90
CA SER A 4 5.30 -57.14 16.88
C SER A 4 6.16 -55.95 17.26
N THR A 5 7.41 -55.91 16.80
CA THR A 5 8.15 -54.64 16.72
C THR A 5 7.32 -53.68 15.86
N PRO A 6 6.86 -52.54 16.41
CA PRO A 6 6.13 -51.56 15.62
C PRO A 6 7.09 -51.07 14.55
N TYR A 7 6.74 -51.27 13.28
CA TYR A 7 7.39 -50.56 12.19
C TYR A 7 7.27 -49.07 12.52
N LYS A 8 8.41 -48.35 12.62
CA LYS A 8 8.38 -46.88 12.57
C LYS A 8 7.76 -46.53 11.22
N LEU A 9 6.48 -46.14 11.25
CA LEU A 9 5.92 -45.30 10.20
C LEU A 9 6.94 -44.20 9.97
N ILE A 10 7.32 -44.01 8.71
CA ILE A 10 8.17 -42.90 8.28
C ILE A 10 7.64 -41.66 9.01
N ASP A 11 8.52 -40.99 9.74
CA ASP A 11 8.19 -39.72 10.36
C ASP A 11 7.82 -38.80 9.21
N ASN A 12 6.51 -38.67 8.94
CA ASN A 12 5.96 -37.69 8.02
C ASN A 12 6.13 -36.33 8.70
N GLY A 13 7.39 -35.94 8.96
CA GLY A 13 7.76 -34.60 9.33
C GLY A 13 7.30 -33.72 8.19
N GLY A 14 6.06 -33.23 8.31
CA GLY A 14 5.44 -32.37 7.32
C GLY A 14 6.36 -31.19 7.08
N TYR A 15 6.42 -30.72 5.84
CA TYR A 15 7.14 -29.50 5.52
C TYR A 15 6.58 -28.36 6.39
N THR A 16 7.38 -27.88 7.34
CA THR A 16 6.97 -26.90 8.35
C THR A 16 7.14 -25.46 7.87
N ASP A 17 7.85 -25.26 6.75
CA ASP A 17 8.13 -23.94 6.17
C ASP A 17 7.08 -23.52 5.11
N TYR A 18 5.91 -24.17 5.05
CA TYR A 18 4.89 -23.91 4.03
C TYR A 18 4.38 -22.46 4.04
N GLU A 19 4.31 -21.81 5.20
CA GLU A 19 3.91 -20.40 5.30
C GLU A 19 4.93 -19.48 4.64
N ASN A 20 6.21 -19.85 4.77
CA ASN A 20 7.33 -19.14 4.16
C ASN A 20 7.30 -19.27 2.62
N ASP A 21 6.92 -20.44 2.12
CA ASP A 21 6.72 -20.63 0.69
C ASP A 21 5.49 -19.87 0.18
N LEU A 22 4.36 -19.96 0.89
CA LEU A 22 3.12 -19.29 0.50
C LEU A 22 3.29 -17.77 0.45
N GLN A 23 3.97 -17.17 1.43
CA GLN A 23 4.22 -15.73 1.41
C GLN A 23 5.03 -15.30 0.17
N ASN A 24 6.05 -16.08 -0.22
CA ASN A 24 6.91 -15.78 -1.36
C ASN A 24 6.21 -16.03 -2.69
N ILE A 25 5.39 -17.09 -2.77
CA ILE A 25 4.58 -17.42 -3.96
C ILE A 25 3.58 -16.31 -4.22
N HIS A 26 2.78 -15.93 -3.22
CA HIS A 26 1.81 -14.85 -3.36
C HIS A 26 2.48 -13.53 -3.72
N PHE A 27 3.59 -13.19 -3.06
CA PHE A 27 4.33 -11.98 -3.41
C PHE A 27 4.78 -11.97 -4.88
N SER A 28 5.34 -13.08 -5.35
CA SER A 28 5.80 -13.24 -6.73
C SER A 28 4.64 -13.16 -7.73
N ILE A 29 3.49 -13.78 -7.44
CA ILE A 29 2.28 -13.68 -8.27
C ILE A 29 1.81 -12.21 -8.34
N GLY A 30 1.79 -11.51 -7.20
CA GLY A 30 1.49 -10.08 -7.16
C GLY A 30 2.37 -9.27 -8.10
N VAL A 31 3.69 -9.42 -7.99
CA VAL A 31 4.66 -8.73 -8.87
C VAL A 31 4.44 -9.07 -10.35
N CYS A 32 4.14 -10.32 -10.68
CA CYS A 32 3.81 -10.72 -12.05
C CYS A 32 2.55 -10.02 -12.57
N ASN A 33 1.48 -10.00 -11.79
CA ASN A 33 0.23 -9.32 -12.14
C ASN A 33 0.40 -7.81 -12.31
N GLN A 34 1.28 -7.18 -11.51
CA GLN A 34 1.64 -5.77 -11.70
C GLN A 34 2.29 -5.51 -13.06
N ARG A 35 3.14 -6.42 -13.53
CA ARG A 35 3.81 -6.30 -14.84
C ARG A 35 2.82 -6.54 -15.97
N LEU A 36 1.96 -7.54 -15.83
CA LEU A 36 0.92 -7.85 -16.80
C LEU A 36 -0.08 -6.69 -16.95
N SER A 37 -0.56 -6.11 -15.85
CA SER A 37 -1.52 -5.00 -15.90
C SER A 37 -0.96 -3.76 -16.60
N LYS A 38 0.34 -3.49 -16.46
CA LYS A 38 1.03 -2.37 -17.14
C LYS A 38 1.09 -2.55 -18.67
N GLN A 39 1.09 -3.79 -19.15
CA GLN A 39 1.22 -4.11 -20.58
C GLN A 39 -0.12 -4.43 -21.24
N GLU A 40 -1.16 -4.72 -20.47
CA GLU A 40 -2.46 -5.14 -20.98
C GLU A 40 -3.30 -3.95 -21.52
N PRO A 41 -3.56 -3.89 -22.84
CA PRO A 41 -4.41 -2.86 -23.43
C PRO A 41 -5.90 -3.07 -23.10
N ASP A 42 -6.34 -4.33 -22.95
CA ASP A 42 -7.73 -4.64 -22.65
C ASP A 42 -8.09 -4.22 -21.22
N THR A 43 -9.14 -3.42 -21.08
CA THR A 43 -9.47 -2.81 -19.78
C THR A 43 -10.02 -3.82 -18.78
N GLU A 44 -10.78 -4.82 -19.24
CA GLU A 44 -11.36 -5.84 -18.36
C GLU A 44 -10.28 -6.79 -17.84
N LYS A 45 -9.43 -7.31 -18.74
CA LYS A 45 -8.27 -8.14 -18.35
C LYS A 45 -7.30 -7.39 -17.46
N ARG A 46 -7.03 -6.11 -17.76
CA ARG A 46 -6.18 -5.29 -16.90
C ARG A 46 -6.77 -5.14 -15.49
N SER A 47 -8.06 -4.85 -15.36
CA SER A 47 -8.71 -4.75 -14.04
C SER A 47 -8.64 -6.08 -13.29
N ALA A 48 -8.79 -7.22 -13.99
CA ALA A 48 -8.59 -8.53 -13.39
C ALA A 48 -7.16 -8.71 -12.84
N TYR A 49 -6.12 -8.35 -13.60
CA TYR A 49 -4.73 -8.40 -13.11
C TYR A 49 -4.48 -7.42 -11.96
N GLU A 50 -5.06 -6.22 -11.99
CA GLU A 50 -4.94 -5.24 -10.91
C GLU A 50 -5.57 -5.76 -9.61
N LYS A 51 -6.72 -6.44 -9.70
CA LYS A 51 -7.35 -7.11 -8.57
C LYS A 51 -6.48 -8.24 -8.03
N GLU A 52 -6.01 -9.13 -8.90
CA GLU A 52 -5.15 -10.26 -8.50
C GLU A 52 -3.82 -9.79 -7.89
N LEU A 53 -3.27 -8.66 -8.36
CA LEU A 53 -2.13 -8.00 -7.73
C LEU A 53 -2.42 -7.67 -6.26
N LEU A 54 -3.52 -6.96 -5.99
CA LEU A 54 -3.86 -6.52 -4.64
C LEU A 54 -4.21 -7.72 -3.74
N ASP A 55 -4.99 -8.67 -4.24
CA ASP A 55 -5.38 -9.88 -3.49
C ASP A 55 -4.14 -10.71 -3.09
N ASN A 56 -3.18 -10.89 -4.00
CA ASN A 56 -1.96 -11.64 -3.70
C ASN A 56 -1.00 -10.89 -2.78
N LEU A 57 -0.86 -9.56 -2.90
CA LEU A 57 -0.08 -8.79 -1.93
C LEU A 57 -0.71 -8.81 -0.53
N TRP A 58 -2.04 -8.80 -0.44
CA TRP A 58 -2.72 -8.97 0.83
C TRP A 58 -2.46 -10.35 1.43
N LEU A 59 -2.57 -11.44 0.65
CA LEU A 59 -2.26 -12.79 1.10
C LEU A 59 -0.80 -12.94 1.54
N ALA A 60 0.14 -12.41 0.76
CA ALA A 60 1.56 -12.41 1.13
C ALA A 60 1.79 -11.70 2.48
N HIS A 61 1.10 -10.58 2.72
CA HIS A 61 1.13 -9.91 4.02
C HIS A 61 0.55 -10.77 5.14
N GLN A 62 -0.59 -11.45 4.92
CA GLN A 62 -1.18 -12.35 5.92
C GLN A 62 -0.24 -13.50 6.32
N PHE A 63 0.56 -14.01 5.38
CA PHE A 63 1.59 -15.02 5.64
C PHE A 63 2.93 -14.45 6.14
N GLY A 64 3.01 -13.14 6.42
CA GLY A 64 4.16 -12.51 7.07
C GLY A 64 5.17 -11.80 6.17
N HIS A 65 4.86 -11.60 4.88
CA HIS A 65 5.81 -11.01 3.94
C HIS A 65 6.05 -9.54 4.29
N LYS A 66 7.30 -9.22 4.67
CA LYS A 66 7.68 -7.93 5.25
C LYS A 66 7.37 -6.74 4.35
N GLU A 67 7.53 -6.91 3.04
CA GLU A 67 7.37 -5.83 2.05
C GLU A 67 5.95 -5.75 1.47
N ALA A 68 5.15 -6.82 1.63
CA ALA A 68 3.91 -6.95 0.88
C ALA A 68 2.88 -5.91 1.29
N TRP A 69 2.85 -5.53 2.57
CA TRP A 69 1.92 -4.52 3.06
C TRP A 69 2.18 -3.12 2.49
N GLY A 70 3.44 -2.70 2.47
CA GLY A 70 3.83 -1.41 1.89
C GLY A 70 3.51 -1.36 0.39
N LEU A 71 3.82 -2.44 -0.33
CA LEU A 71 3.50 -2.55 -1.76
C LEU A 71 2.00 -2.62 -2.03
N PHE A 72 1.23 -3.34 -1.20
CA PHE A 72 -0.23 -3.38 -1.29
C PHE A 72 -0.79 -1.95 -1.21
N LEU A 73 -0.40 -1.22 -0.15
CA LEU A 73 -0.85 0.15 0.07
C LEU A 73 -0.49 1.09 -1.08
N LEU A 74 0.75 1.04 -1.58
CA LEU A 74 1.17 1.90 -2.70
C LEU A 74 0.45 1.57 -4.01
N ASN A 75 0.19 0.28 -4.27
CA ASN A 75 -0.45 -0.14 -5.53
C ASN A 75 -1.94 0.19 -5.60
N ILE A 76 -2.62 0.48 -4.49
CA ILE A 76 -4.03 0.93 -4.50
C ILE A 76 -4.22 2.20 -5.34
N PHE A 77 -3.23 3.08 -5.42
CA PHE A 77 -3.30 4.23 -6.33
C PHE A 77 -2.93 3.87 -7.78
N GLU A 78 -2.04 2.90 -7.98
CA GLU A 78 -1.51 2.54 -9.30
C GLU A 78 -2.54 1.81 -10.18
N VAL A 79 -3.57 1.20 -9.59
CA VAL A 79 -4.64 0.57 -10.35
C VAL A 79 -5.39 1.62 -11.18
N LYS A 80 -5.68 1.30 -12.45
CA LYS A 80 -6.47 2.17 -13.32
C LYS A 80 -7.97 2.04 -13.07
N ASP A 81 -8.40 0.92 -12.48
CA ASP A 81 -9.77 0.76 -12.01
C ASP A 81 -10.02 1.61 -10.74
N ILE A 82 -10.61 2.79 -10.93
CA ILE A 82 -10.96 3.71 -9.83
C ILE A 82 -11.90 3.04 -8.82
N THR A 83 -12.80 2.17 -9.27
CA THR A 83 -13.75 1.51 -8.36
C THR A 83 -13.04 0.52 -7.44
N LEU A 84 -11.99 -0.14 -7.95
CA LEU A 84 -11.13 -1.01 -7.14
C LEU A 84 -10.35 -0.20 -6.10
N ALA A 85 -9.77 0.95 -6.50
CA ALA A 85 -9.08 1.84 -5.55
C ALA A 85 -10.02 2.31 -4.42
N HIS A 86 -11.25 2.69 -4.76
CA HIS A 86 -12.25 3.14 -3.79
C HIS A 86 -12.64 2.09 -2.76
N LYS A 87 -12.70 0.81 -3.15
CA LYS A 87 -12.99 -0.29 -2.21
C LYS A 87 -11.99 -0.37 -1.06
N HIS A 88 -10.76 0.09 -1.26
CA HIS A 88 -9.72 0.08 -0.24
C HIS A 88 -9.52 1.43 0.47
N LEU A 89 -10.29 2.47 0.11
CA LEU A 89 -10.08 3.82 0.64
C LEU A 89 -10.17 3.87 2.17
N GLU A 90 -11.15 3.19 2.77
CA GLU A 90 -11.32 3.16 4.22
C GLU A 90 -10.11 2.53 4.91
N LEU A 91 -9.61 1.41 4.37
CA LEU A 91 -8.43 0.72 4.88
C LEU A 91 -7.19 1.62 4.82
N VAL A 92 -6.95 2.28 3.69
CA VAL A 92 -5.83 3.23 3.54
C VAL A 92 -5.99 4.39 4.52
N GLN A 93 -7.21 4.89 4.73
CA GLN A 93 -7.49 5.97 5.68
C GLN A 93 -7.18 5.57 7.12
N GLN A 94 -7.55 4.36 7.53
CA GLN A 94 -7.24 3.82 8.85
C GLN A 94 -5.72 3.68 9.05
N GLU A 95 -5.00 3.12 8.08
CA GLU A 95 -3.54 2.96 8.14
C GLU A 95 -2.80 4.30 8.16
N ALA A 96 -3.23 5.25 7.33
CA ALA A 96 -2.64 6.58 7.32
C ALA A 96 -2.83 7.29 8.66
N ASN A 97 -3.98 7.12 9.32
CA ASN A 97 -4.24 7.67 10.66
C ASN A 97 -3.36 7.03 11.74
N LYS A 98 -2.93 5.77 11.58
CA LYS A 98 -1.93 5.13 12.43
C LYS A 98 -0.51 5.65 12.20
N GLY A 99 -0.31 6.49 11.18
CA GLY A 99 1.01 7.02 10.80
C GLY A 99 1.74 6.17 9.77
N THR A 100 1.09 5.18 9.13
CA THR A 100 1.74 4.34 8.12
C THR A 100 2.14 5.17 6.89
N LEU A 101 3.45 5.29 6.64
CA LEU A 101 4.02 6.07 5.52
C LEU A 101 3.36 5.76 4.17
N HIS A 102 3.35 4.49 3.78
CA HIS A 102 2.81 4.05 2.49
C HIS A 102 1.35 4.47 2.30
N ALA A 103 0.54 4.39 3.37
CA ALA A 103 -0.86 4.79 3.32
C ALA A 103 -1.03 6.31 3.18
N MET A 104 -0.24 7.12 3.89
CA MET A 104 -0.26 8.58 3.74
C MET A 104 0.14 9.01 2.32
N VAL A 105 1.17 8.39 1.76
CA VAL A 105 1.58 8.62 0.37
C VAL A 105 0.45 8.25 -0.59
N THR A 106 -0.18 7.08 -0.41
CA THR A 106 -1.31 6.65 -1.23
C THR A 106 -2.50 7.60 -1.14
N LEU A 107 -2.91 8.06 0.05
CA LEU A 107 -4.00 9.04 0.18
C LEU A 107 -3.68 10.36 -0.49
N SER A 108 -2.43 10.83 -0.36
CA SER A 108 -1.99 12.04 -1.05
C SER A 108 -2.19 11.89 -2.56
N ARG A 109 -1.79 10.76 -3.14
CA ARG A 109 -1.94 10.50 -4.57
C ARG A 109 -3.40 10.32 -4.99
N LEU A 110 -4.20 9.57 -4.24
CA LEU A 110 -5.64 9.38 -4.50
C LEU A 110 -6.38 10.73 -4.54
N HIS A 111 -6.21 11.56 -3.52
CA HIS A 111 -6.81 12.90 -3.50
C HIS A 111 -6.19 13.88 -4.51
N GLY A 112 -4.96 13.61 -4.96
CA GLY A 112 -4.29 14.36 -6.01
C GLY A 112 -4.69 13.96 -7.42
N ASN A 113 -5.42 12.85 -7.59
CA ASN A 113 -5.77 12.29 -8.88
C ASN A 113 -6.86 13.11 -9.58
N LYS A 114 -6.48 13.87 -10.60
CA LYS A 114 -7.43 14.69 -11.38
C LYS A 114 -8.43 13.86 -12.20
N HIS A 115 -8.13 12.58 -12.45
CA HIS A 115 -9.02 11.68 -13.19
C HIS A 115 -10.17 11.17 -12.32
N ASP A 116 -9.98 11.12 -11.00
CA ASP A 116 -11.01 10.75 -10.05
C ASP A 116 -11.71 11.99 -9.50
N ARG A 117 -12.74 12.45 -10.21
CA ARG A 117 -13.50 13.65 -9.81
C ARG A 117 -14.23 13.52 -8.48
N THR A 118 -14.41 12.30 -7.97
CA THR A 118 -15.13 12.07 -6.71
C THR A 118 -14.24 12.29 -5.50
N LEU A 119 -12.99 11.83 -5.55
CA LEU A 119 -12.03 11.98 -4.46
C LEU A 119 -11.09 13.16 -4.63
N PHE A 120 -10.99 13.74 -5.83
CA PHE A 120 -10.05 14.82 -6.10
C PHE A 120 -10.21 16.00 -5.15
N ASN A 121 -9.19 16.20 -4.31
CA ASN A 121 -9.11 17.30 -3.36
C ASN A 121 -7.63 17.62 -3.13
N MET A 122 -7.12 18.59 -3.89
CA MET A 122 -5.71 18.96 -3.84
C MET A 122 -5.24 19.49 -2.48
N LYS A 123 -6.13 20.07 -1.67
CA LYS A 123 -5.81 20.52 -0.30
C LYS A 123 -5.62 19.32 0.63
N LEU A 124 -6.50 18.33 0.53
CA LEU A 124 -6.40 17.09 1.31
C LEU A 124 -5.19 16.25 0.86
N SER A 125 -4.91 16.23 -0.44
CA SER A 125 -3.69 15.65 -1.00
C SER A 125 -2.44 16.28 -0.38
N ALA A 126 -2.33 17.61 -0.39
CA ALA A 126 -1.19 18.32 0.21
C ALA A 126 -1.06 18.08 1.73
N ARG A 127 -2.18 17.94 2.45
CA ARG A 127 -2.18 17.58 3.87
C ARG A 127 -1.53 16.22 4.12
N TRP A 128 -1.93 15.19 3.39
CA TRP A 128 -1.34 13.85 3.54
C TRP A 128 0.13 13.80 3.13
N ALA A 129 0.50 14.52 2.06
CA ALA A 129 1.90 14.70 1.68
C ALA A 129 2.72 15.40 2.79
N HIS A 130 2.16 16.43 3.43
CA HIS A 130 2.80 17.10 4.55
C HIS A 130 3.01 16.17 5.74
N PHE A 131 2.03 15.33 6.08
CA PHE A 131 2.19 14.35 7.15
C PHE A 131 3.28 13.33 6.84
N ALA A 132 3.31 12.79 5.61
CA ALA A 132 4.36 11.86 5.19
C ALA A 132 5.75 12.51 5.24
N PHE A 133 5.90 13.74 4.72
CA PHE A 133 7.16 14.48 4.72
C PHE A 133 7.63 14.85 6.14
N THR A 134 6.70 15.16 7.04
CA THR A 134 7.03 15.57 8.40
C THR A 134 7.43 14.38 9.28
N LEU A 135 6.77 13.24 9.14
CA LEU A 135 7.07 12.03 9.92
C LEU A 135 8.25 11.23 9.35
N TYR A 136 8.49 11.32 8.04
CA TYR A 136 9.49 10.54 7.32
C TYR A 136 10.30 11.41 6.33
N PRO A 137 11.02 12.44 6.81
CA PRO A 137 11.67 13.44 5.95
C PRO A 137 12.74 12.87 5.03
N ASP A 138 13.47 11.84 5.49
CA ASP A 138 14.58 11.24 4.75
C ASP A 138 14.16 9.99 3.93
N ASN A 139 12.86 9.67 3.87
CA ASN A 139 12.41 8.49 3.16
C ASN A 139 12.18 8.78 1.67
N GLU A 140 12.92 8.08 0.81
CA GLU A 140 12.92 8.26 -0.64
C GLU A 140 11.53 8.11 -1.29
N ILE A 141 10.68 7.23 -0.73
CA ILE A 141 9.31 6.99 -1.24
C ILE A 141 8.50 8.29 -1.28
N VAL A 142 8.69 9.18 -0.31
CA VAL A 142 7.97 10.46 -0.25
C VAL A 142 8.25 11.28 -1.50
N MET A 143 9.52 11.44 -1.86
CA MET A 143 9.91 12.23 -3.02
C MET A 143 9.57 11.51 -4.33
N ASP A 144 9.89 10.22 -4.44
CA ASP A 144 9.63 9.42 -5.64
C ASP A 144 8.14 9.42 -6.01
N CYS A 145 7.27 9.32 -5.00
CA CYS A 145 5.83 9.22 -5.23
C CYS A 145 5.12 10.57 -5.33
N LEU A 146 5.66 11.65 -4.73
CA LEU A 146 4.93 12.92 -4.56
C LEU A 146 5.57 14.12 -5.27
N ASP A 147 6.79 14.02 -5.78
CA ASP A 147 7.47 15.14 -6.44
C ASP A 147 6.65 15.70 -7.61
N HIS A 148 6.25 14.82 -8.53
CA HIS A 148 5.41 15.21 -9.68
C HIS A 148 4.05 15.82 -9.28
N LEU A 149 3.57 15.57 -8.06
CA LEU A 149 2.27 16.05 -7.60
C LEU A 149 2.34 17.40 -6.88
N HIS A 150 3.40 17.62 -6.09
CA HIS A 150 3.51 18.77 -5.19
C HIS A 150 4.82 19.57 -5.31
N PHE A 151 5.89 19.01 -5.89
CA PHE A 151 7.24 19.58 -5.73
C PHE A 151 8.04 19.77 -7.04
N ASP A 152 7.63 19.24 -8.18
CA ASP A 152 8.40 19.33 -9.45
C ASP A 152 8.48 20.74 -10.06
N SER A 153 7.74 21.70 -9.52
CA SER A 153 7.64 23.06 -10.07
C SER A 153 7.37 24.09 -8.99
N PHE A 154 7.84 25.31 -9.24
CA PHE A 154 7.72 26.44 -8.31
C PHE A 154 6.27 26.67 -7.86
N TRP A 155 5.32 26.66 -8.81
CA TRP A 155 3.90 26.87 -8.51
C TRP A 155 3.30 25.76 -7.64
N LYS A 156 3.70 24.50 -7.84
CA LYS A 156 3.23 23.39 -7.00
C LYS A 156 3.80 23.51 -5.59
N ARG A 157 5.08 23.85 -5.44
CA ARG A 157 5.72 24.11 -4.14
C ARG A 157 5.03 25.25 -3.39
N PHE A 158 4.73 26.34 -4.09
CA PHE A 158 4.02 27.48 -3.51
C PHE A 158 2.61 27.08 -3.04
N ARG A 159 1.83 26.39 -3.89
CA ARG A 159 0.49 25.88 -3.53
C ARG A 159 0.54 24.92 -2.35
N PHE A 160 1.53 24.02 -2.34
CA PHE A 160 1.75 23.08 -1.25
C PHE A 160 2.02 23.82 0.06
N ALA A 161 2.96 24.77 0.07
CA ALA A 161 3.26 25.59 1.24
C ALA A 161 2.01 26.35 1.72
N TRP A 162 1.25 26.97 0.80
CA TRP A 162 0.01 27.66 1.13
C TRP A 162 -1.03 26.75 1.82
N TYR A 163 -1.18 25.50 1.36
CA TYR A 163 -2.13 24.56 1.96
C TYR A 163 -1.68 23.98 3.31
N THR A 164 -0.37 23.99 3.58
CA THR A 164 0.21 23.25 4.71
C THR A 164 0.71 24.15 5.84
N VAL A 165 0.98 25.44 5.57
CA VAL A 165 1.55 26.40 6.54
C VAL A 165 0.77 26.56 7.85
N ARG A 166 -0.53 26.24 7.85
CA ARG A 166 -1.40 26.36 9.04
C ARG A 166 -1.71 25.02 9.71
N ILE A 167 -1.17 23.91 9.22
CA ILE A 167 -1.43 22.60 9.80
C ILE A 167 -0.57 22.46 11.07
N PRO A 168 -1.17 22.33 12.26
CA PRO A 168 -0.41 22.16 13.50
C PRO A 168 0.11 20.72 13.63
N ASN A 169 1.21 20.56 14.36
CA ASN A 169 1.79 19.25 14.65
C ASN A 169 0.87 18.32 15.45
N SER A 170 -0.13 18.87 16.16
CA SER A 170 -1.15 18.08 16.88
C SER A 170 -2.09 17.30 15.96
N GLU A 171 -2.10 17.62 14.66
CA GLU A 171 -2.88 16.90 13.66
C GLU A 171 -2.10 15.78 12.99
N LEU A 172 -0.82 15.59 13.33
CA LEU A 172 0.00 14.52 12.77
C LEU A 172 -0.55 13.14 13.18
N PRO A 173 -0.72 12.21 12.23
CA PRO A 173 -1.20 10.87 12.52
C PRO A 173 -0.17 10.06 13.30
N GLY A 174 -0.61 8.93 13.89
CA GLY A 174 0.25 8.06 14.69
C GLY A 174 0.67 8.64 16.06
N GLN A 175 0.21 9.85 16.40
CA GLN A 175 0.30 10.32 17.78
C GLN A 175 -0.70 9.54 18.63
N VAL A 176 -0.20 8.79 19.60
CA VAL A 176 -1.02 8.27 20.69
C VAL A 176 -1.54 9.50 21.42
N ASN A 177 -2.83 9.82 21.31
CA ASN A 177 -3.44 10.79 22.19
C ASN A 177 -3.27 10.25 23.61
N SER A 178 -2.32 10.81 24.37
CA SER A 178 -2.12 10.54 25.80
C SER A 178 -3.29 11.06 26.67
N MET A 179 -4.45 11.29 26.07
CA MET A 179 -5.65 11.81 26.71
C MET A 179 -6.86 10.97 26.31
N VAL A 180 -6.87 9.70 26.73
CA VAL A 180 -8.05 8.97 27.25
C VAL A 180 -7.57 7.96 28.28
#